data_AF-A0A8T4IMD8-F1
#
_entry.id   AF-A0A8T4IMD8-F1
#
_cell.length_a   1.000
_cell.length_b   1.000
_cell.length_c   1.000
_cell.angle_alpha   90.00
_cell.angle_beta   90.00
_cell.angle_gamma   90.00
#
_symmetry.space_group_name_H-M   'P 1'
#
loop_
_entity.id
_entity.type
_entity.pdbx_description
1 polymer ?
#
loop_
_entity_poly.entity_id
_entity_poly.type
_entity_poly.pdbx_seq_one_letter_code
_entity_poly.pdbx_strand_id
1 'polypeptide(L)'
;MRECRRQRIRVRTHTHAHAHTDAGQKRHSPVTGHSDTAVLDDPVGESLRGSHAHLARGLGHAVTYSRPFATFSAVSPTADAAEWADLAELLGHGRVADMFSCPVLPPPEWEEVFTLEGRQMVWPDGARPDHPRTAPGSDVVELGPEDVPEMLELVERTQPGPFRPRTHELGTYLGIREKDTLVAMAGERLRPPGWTEISAVCTAPEARGRGHAARLVCALAARVLDRRERPFLHVAEANTGALALYERLGFRTRAQVTFRGFRIP
;
A
#
# COMPACT_ATOMS: atom_id res chain seq x y z
N MET A 1 -39.54 -29.66 75.24
CA MET A 1 -38.81 -28.53 75.84
C MET A 1 -37.33 -28.66 75.52
N ARG A 2 -36.77 -27.66 74.81
CA ARG A 2 -35.37 -27.21 74.68
C ARG A 2 -34.28 -28.29 74.44
N GLU A 3 -33.68 -28.41 73.23
CA GLU A 3 -32.56 -27.59 72.67
C GLU A 3 -31.20 -28.07 73.26
N CYS A 4 -30.08 -28.31 72.57
CA CYS A 4 -29.50 -27.75 71.35
C CYS A 4 -28.27 -28.59 70.89
N ARG A 5 -27.79 -28.25 69.69
CA ARG A 5 -26.42 -28.43 69.13
C ARG A 5 -26.01 -29.76 68.47
N ARG A 6 -26.07 -29.69 67.13
CA ARG A 6 -25.29 -30.43 66.13
C ARG A 6 -23.88 -29.84 66.01
N GLN A 7 -22.86 -30.67 65.83
CA GLN A 7 -21.91 -30.50 64.70
C GLN A 7 -21.13 -31.79 64.39
N ARG A 8 -20.90 -32.00 63.09
CA ARG A 8 -20.55 -33.24 62.40
C ARG A 8 -19.02 -33.45 62.27
N ILE A 9 -18.54 -34.57 62.84
CA ILE A 9 -17.75 -35.69 62.25
C ILE A 9 -17.65 -35.61 60.68
N ARG A 10 -16.55 -35.83 59.93
CA ARG A 10 -15.29 -36.60 60.06
C ARG A 10 -14.32 -36.30 58.88
N VAL A 11 -13.04 -36.65 59.11
CA VAL A 11 -12.03 -37.37 58.24
C VAL A 11 -11.49 -36.67 56.98
N ARG A 12 -10.20 -36.26 56.95
CA ARG A 12 -8.91 -37.01 56.78
C ARG A 12 -8.69 -37.52 55.35
N THR A 13 -7.62 -37.06 54.69
CA THR A 13 -6.45 -37.88 54.27
C THR A 13 -5.33 -37.00 53.67
N HIS A 14 -4.09 -37.30 54.05
CA HIS A 14 -2.83 -36.83 53.44
C HIS A 14 -2.68 -37.30 51.98
N THR A 15 -1.79 -36.67 51.18
CA THR A 15 -0.54 -37.27 50.65
C THR A 15 0.21 -36.33 49.69
N HIS A 16 1.54 -36.29 49.88
CA HIS A 16 2.70 -35.91 49.06
C HIS A 16 2.69 -34.94 47.86
N ALA A 17 3.80 -34.18 47.84
CA ALA A 17 4.34 -33.35 46.78
C ALA A 17 4.80 -34.12 45.53
N HIS A 18 4.65 -33.48 44.37
CA HIS A 18 5.49 -33.69 43.20
C HIS A 18 5.85 -32.36 42.53
N ALA A 19 7.11 -32.28 42.13
CA ALA A 19 7.74 -31.17 41.44
C ALA A 19 7.09 -30.89 40.07
N HIS A 20 7.00 -29.62 39.71
CA HIS A 20 6.86 -29.20 38.32
C HIS A 20 7.93 -28.16 37.98
N THR A 21 8.68 -28.52 36.95
CA THR A 21 9.72 -27.81 36.23
C THR A 21 9.20 -26.47 35.69
N ASP A 22 9.88 -25.38 36.06
CA ASP A 22 9.66 -24.03 35.53
C ASP A 22 10.34 -23.92 34.16
N ALA A 23 9.55 -24.10 33.10
CA ALA A 23 9.99 -23.91 31.73
C ALA A 23 9.89 -22.43 31.38
N GLY A 24 11.05 -21.81 31.13
CA GLY A 24 11.23 -20.40 30.85
C GLY A 24 10.26 -19.84 29.82
N GLN A 25 9.36 -18.99 30.28
CA GLN A 25 8.59 -18.10 29.44
C GLN A 25 9.54 -17.01 28.93
N LYS A 26 10.10 -17.22 27.73
CA LYS A 26 10.73 -16.14 26.96
C LYS A 26 9.69 -15.05 26.76
N ARG A 27 9.81 -13.98 27.53
CA ARG A 27 9.12 -12.71 27.27
C ARG A 27 9.64 -12.25 25.91
N HIS A 28 8.83 -12.40 24.86
CA HIS A 28 9.02 -11.65 23.64
C HIS A 28 8.81 -10.19 23.99
N SER A 29 9.91 -9.45 24.08
CA SER A 29 9.90 -8.01 24.03
C SER A 29 9.14 -7.58 22.78
N PRO A 30 8.17 -6.65 22.86
CA PRO A 30 7.56 -6.10 21.67
C PRO A 30 8.68 -5.39 20.90
N VAL A 31 8.85 -5.77 19.63
CA VAL A 31 9.66 -4.99 18.69
C VAL A 31 9.09 -3.58 18.75
N THR A 32 9.93 -2.63 19.19
CA THR A 32 9.59 -1.23 19.37
C THR A 32 9.18 -0.65 18.02
N GLY A 33 7.87 -0.51 17.82
CA GLY A 33 7.30 0.17 16.67
C GLY A 33 7.74 1.63 16.68
N HIS A 34 8.59 1.99 15.72
CA HIS A 34 8.32 3.22 14.99
C HIS A 34 6.85 3.12 14.57
N SER A 35 6.04 4.16 14.81
CA SER A 35 4.60 4.10 14.57
C SER A 35 4.37 3.40 13.23
N ASP A 36 3.52 2.38 13.20
CA ASP A 36 3.34 1.50 12.03
C ASP A 36 3.11 2.29 10.74
N THR A 37 2.61 3.52 10.86
CA THR A 37 2.37 4.46 9.77
C THR A 37 3.55 5.37 9.37
N ALA A 38 4.66 5.45 10.11
CA ALA A 38 5.81 6.32 9.79
C ALA A 38 6.52 5.90 8.50
N VAL A 39 6.55 4.60 8.18
CA VAL A 39 7.07 4.09 6.91
C VAL A 39 6.28 4.62 5.69
N LEU A 40 5.09 5.19 5.90
CA LEU A 40 4.30 5.83 4.86
C LEU A 40 4.68 7.29 4.62
N ASP A 41 5.63 7.86 5.36
CA ASP A 41 6.18 9.20 5.08
C ASP A 41 7.17 9.19 3.90
N ASP A 42 7.86 8.07 3.68
CA ASP A 42 8.67 7.79 2.48
C ASP A 42 8.29 6.43 1.88
N PRO A 43 7.06 6.26 1.37
CA PRO A 43 6.59 4.95 0.91
C PRO A 43 7.37 4.46 -0.31
N VAL A 44 7.96 5.37 -1.11
CA VAL A 44 8.79 5.03 -2.26
C VAL A 44 10.13 4.47 -1.81
N GLY A 45 10.85 5.19 -0.96
CA GLY A 45 12.15 4.76 -0.45
C GLY A 45 12.04 3.51 0.43
N GLU A 46 11.03 3.40 1.29
CA GLU A 46 10.79 2.21 2.12
C GLU A 46 10.47 0.97 1.27
N SER A 47 9.75 1.13 0.15
CA SER A 47 9.54 0.04 -0.80
C SER A 47 10.86 -0.36 -1.49
N LEU A 48 11.57 0.63 -2.05
CA LEU A 48 12.80 0.42 -2.83
C LEU A 48 13.97 -0.11 -2.00
N ARG A 49 14.03 0.21 -0.70
CA ARG A 49 15.05 -0.31 0.21
C ARG A 49 14.63 -1.64 0.86
N GLY A 50 13.37 -2.02 0.71
CA GLY A 50 12.79 -3.25 1.28
C GLY A 50 12.33 -4.23 0.20
N SER A 51 11.02 -4.45 0.14
CA SER A 51 10.38 -5.47 -0.72
C SER A 51 10.72 -5.34 -2.21
N HIS A 52 11.00 -4.12 -2.69
CA HIS A 52 11.34 -3.82 -4.07
C HIS A 52 12.83 -3.55 -4.30
N ALA A 53 13.71 -3.95 -3.38
CA ALA A 53 15.17 -3.79 -3.55
C ALA A 53 15.71 -4.42 -4.84
N HIS A 54 15.11 -5.54 -5.29
CA HIS A 54 15.46 -6.21 -6.54
C HIS A 54 15.04 -5.43 -7.82
N LEU A 55 14.22 -4.39 -7.68
CA LEU A 55 13.75 -3.52 -8.77
C LEU A 55 14.43 -2.13 -8.75
N ALA A 56 15.18 -1.86 -7.67
CA ALA A 56 15.76 -0.56 -7.39
C ALA A 56 17.10 -0.36 -8.10
N ARG A 57 17.39 0.90 -8.42
CA ARG A 57 18.73 1.42 -8.72
C ARG A 57 19.06 2.41 -7.60
N GLY A 58 20.27 2.37 -7.06
CA GLY A 58 20.67 3.24 -5.96
C GLY A 58 22.12 3.70 -6.06
N LEU A 59 22.39 4.87 -5.51
CA LEU A 59 23.69 5.52 -5.38
C LEU A 59 23.63 6.36 -4.10
N GLY A 60 24.56 6.12 -3.17
CA GLY A 60 24.45 6.70 -1.83
C GLY A 60 23.12 6.35 -1.16
N HIS A 61 22.38 7.38 -0.71
CA HIS A 61 21.05 7.24 -0.14
C HIS A 61 19.90 7.42 -1.15
N ALA A 62 20.21 7.91 -2.35
CA ALA A 62 19.26 8.09 -3.44
C ALA A 62 18.89 6.74 -4.06
N VAL A 63 17.58 6.54 -4.28
CA VAL A 63 17.04 5.32 -4.88
C VAL A 63 15.95 5.64 -5.90
N THR A 64 15.84 4.83 -6.95
CA THR A 64 14.81 4.98 -7.99
C THR A 64 14.39 3.62 -8.55
N TYR A 65 13.15 3.51 -9.02
CA TYR A 65 12.73 2.32 -9.77
C TYR A 65 13.47 2.21 -11.10
N SER A 66 13.72 0.98 -11.53
CA SER A 66 14.09 0.76 -12.93
C SER A 66 12.92 1.14 -13.86
N ARG A 67 13.27 1.81 -14.98
CA ARG A 67 12.31 2.50 -15.87
C ARG A 67 11.13 1.66 -16.38
N PRO A 68 11.28 0.35 -16.66
CA PRO A 68 10.15 -0.46 -17.10
C PRO A 68 9.02 -0.61 -16.08
N PHE A 69 9.29 -0.39 -14.78
CA PHE A 69 8.34 -0.62 -13.69
C PHE A 69 7.64 0.66 -13.24
N ALA A 70 8.41 1.70 -12.91
CA ALA A 70 7.88 2.98 -12.43
C ALA A 70 8.91 4.11 -12.62
N THR A 71 8.46 5.34 -12.41
CA THR A 71 9.29 6.56 -12.49
C THR A 71 9.74 7.07 -11.12
N PHE A 72 9.18 6.55 -10.03
CA PHE A 72 9.35 7.11 -8.69
C PHE A 72 10.80 7.01 -8.20
N SER A 73 11.21 8.07 -7.51
CA SER A 73 12.51 8.20 -6.88
C SER A 73 12.35 8.72 -5.45
N ALA A 74 13.33 8.42 -4.61
CA ALA A 74 13.39 8.89 -3.24
C ALA A 74 14.82 9.28 -2.86
N VAL A 75 14.90 10.30 -2.02
CA VAL A 75 16.09 10.74 -1.29
C VAL A 75 15.72 10.80 0.18
N SER A 76 16.70 10.94 1.06
CA SER A 76 16.50 11.09 2.49
C SER A 76 15.68 12.35 2.81
N PRO A 77 14.90 12.35 3.90
CA PRO A 77 14.12 13.52 4.32
C PRO A 77 15.00 14.73 4.72
N THR A 78 16.31 14.54 4.81
CA THR A 78 17.33 15.55 5.08
C THR A 78 18.40 15.59 3.99
N ALA A 79 18.05 15.20 2.76
CA ALA A 79 19.00 15.13 1.65
C ALA A 79 19.69 16.49 1.41
N ASP A 80 21.01 16.43 1.24
CA ASP A 80 21.84 17.57 0.88
C ASP A 80 22.13 17.60 -0.62
N ALA A 81 22.93 18.58 -1.05
CA ALA A 81 23.29 18.74 -2.47
C ALA A 81 24.02 17.51 -3.05
N ALA A 82 24.77 16.76 -2.24
CA ALA A 82 25.48 15.57 -2.70
C ALA A 82 24.50 14.42 -3.00
N GLU A 83 23.51 14.20 -2.14
CA GLU A 83 22.50 13.17 -2.39
C GLU A 83 21.61 13.51 -3.59
N TRP A 84 21.30 14.80 -3.82
CA TRP A 84 20.64 15.23 -5.05
C TRP A 84 21.51 15.01 -6.30
N ALA A 85 22.83 15.21 -6.20
CA ALA A 85 23.75 14.90 -7.28
C ALA A 85 23.80 13.39 -7.57
N ASP A 86 23.78 12.53 -6.55
CA ASP A 86 23.67 11.08 -6.70
C ASP A 86 22.38 10.70 -7.46
N LEU A 87 21.25 11.33 -7.12
CA LEU A 87 20.00 11.12 -7.85
C LEU A 87 20.08 11.58 -9.31
N ALA A 88 20.72 12.72 -9.58
CA ALA A 88 20.96 13.20 -10.94
C ALA A 88 21.79 12.20 -11.76
N GLU A 89 22.84 11.64 -11.17
CA GLU A 89 23.67 10.61 -11.81
C GLU A 89 22.86 9.34 -12.14
N LEU A 90 22.03 8.88 -11.20
CA LEU A 90 21.17 7.70 -11.41
C LEU A 90 20.18 7.89 -12.55
N LEU A 91 19.54 9.05 -12.63
CA LEU A 91 18.48 9.31 -13.59
C LEU A 91 19.02 9.77 -14.95
N GLY A 92 20.08 10.58 -14.94
CA GLY A 92 20.70 11.20 -16.10
C GLY A 92 20.09 12.56 -16.47
N HIS A 93 20.87 13.38 -17.16
CA HIS A 93 20.50 14.72 -17.62
C HIS A 93 19.17 14.75 -18.41
N GLY A 94 18.36 15.79 -18.18
CA GLY A 94 17.08 16.02 -18.85
C GLY A 94 15.96 15.06 -18.46
N ARG A 95 16.22 14.13 -17.53
CA ARG A 95 15.22 13.23 -16.99
C ARG A 95 14.46 13.88 -15.85
N VAL A 96 13.26 13.36 -15.59
CA VAL A 96 12.39 13.84 -14.52
C VAL A 96 12.54 12.92 -13.32
N ALA A 97 12.89 13.48 -12.17
CA ALA A 97 12.76 12.83 -10.87
C ALA A 97 11.32 12.99 -10.38
N ASP A 98 10.61 11.86 -10.30
CA ASP A 98 9.23 11.77 -9.84
C ASP A 98 9.22 11.46 -8.34
N MET A 99 8.93 12.48 -7.53
CA MET A 99 9.08 12.48 -6.07
C MET A 99 7.71 12.44 -5.39
N PHE A 100 7.53 11.49 -4.48
CA PHE A 100 6.30 11.32 -3.71
C PHE A 100 6.48 11.86 -2.30
N SER A 101 5.81 12.96 -1.98
CA SER A 101 5.79 13.57 -0.64
C SER A 101 7.17 13.88 -0.03
N CYS A 102 8.20 14.09 -0.87
CA CYS A 102 9.54 14.44 -0.42
C CYS A 102 9.52 15.79 0.33
N PRO A 103 9.98 15.85 1.60
CA PRO A 103 9.91 17.08 2.39
C PRO A 103 10.97 18.10 1.99
N VAL A 104 12.03 17.67 1.30
CA VAL A 104 13.13 18.52 0.82
C VAL A 104 13.00 18.77 -0.68
N LEU A 105 13.39 19.97 -1.09
CA LEU A 105 13.43 20.38 -2.50
C LEU A 105 14.82 20.11 -3.10
N PRO A 106 14.88 19.84 -4.42
CA PRO A 106 16.15 19.75 -5.12
C PRO A 106 16.86 21.12 -5.17
N PRO A 107 18.13 21.13 -5.61
CA PRO A 107 18.82 22.36 -5.98
C PRO A 107 18.01 23.24 -6.94
N PRO A 108 18.12 24.57 -6.86
CA PRO A 108 17.26 25.52 -7.59
C PRO A 108 17.40 25.46 -9.12
N GLU A 109 18.46 24.83 -9.63
CA GLU A 109 18.67 24.60 -11.06
C GLU A 109 17.78 23.50 -11.65
N TRP A 110 17.12 22.68 -10.83
CA TRP A 110 16.16 21.69 -11.30
C TRP A 110 14.80 22.36 -11.58
N GLU A 111 14.28 22.17 -12.78
CA GLU A 111 13.00 22.77 -13.18
C GLU A 111 11.83 21.93 -12.66
N GLU A 112 10.90 22.54 -11.93
CA GLU A 112 9.65 21.87 -11.56
C GLU A 112 8.75 21.68 -12.79
N VAL A 113 8.53 20.42 -13.16
CA VAL A 113 7.73 20.01 -14.33
C VAL A 113 6.25 19.88 -13.99
N PHE A 114 5.95 19.40 -12.78
CA PHE A 114 4.60 19.30 -12.28
C PHE A 114 4.58 19.28 -10.76
N THR A 115 3.46 19.75 -10.20
CA THR A 115 3.09 19.61 -8.79
C THR A 115 1.62 19.22 -8.71
N LEU A 116 1.31 18.21 -7.91
CA LEU A 116 -0.04 17.70 -7.70
C LEU A 116 -0.28 17.44 -6.21
N GLU A 117 -1.29 18.09 -5.65
CA GLU A 117 -1.73 17.81 -4.28
C GLU A 117 -2.60 16.56 -4.22
N GLY A 118 -2.51 15.84 -3.10
CA GLY A 118 -3.30 14.65 -2.85
C GLY A 118 -3.41 14.28 -1.38
N ARG A 119 -4.07 13.14 -1.16
CA ARG A 119 -4.22 12.53 0.15
C ARG A 119 -3.64 11.13 0.13
N GLN A 120 -2.92 10.82 1.20
CA GLN A 120 -2.61 9.45 1.55
C GLN A 120 -3.71 8.93 2.47
N MET A 121 -4.33 7.82 2.09
CA MET A 121 -5.41 7.20 2.84
C MET A 121 -5.02 5.77 3.25
N VAL A 122 -5.43 5.37 4.45
CA VAL A 122 -5.13 4.05 5.02
C VAL A 122 -6.40 3.30 5.35
N TRP A 123 -6.33 1.97 5.25
CA TRP A 123 -7.41 1.11 5.71
C TRP A 123 -7.45 1.10 7.25
N PRO A 124 -8.63 1.20 7.88
CA PRO A 124 -8.76 1.25 9.33
C PRO A 124 -8.46 -0.11 9.98
N ASP A 125 -7.91 -0.08 11.18
CA ASP A 125 -7.51 -1.28 11.92
C ASP A 125 -8.70 -2.16 12.29
N GLY A 126 -8.53 -3.47 12.11
CA GLY A 126 -9.55 -4.48 12.44
C GLY A 126 -10.76 -4.50 11.49
N ALA A 127 -10.85 -3.58 10.52
CA ALA A 127 -11.92 -3.58 9.54
C ALA A 127 -11.64 -4.61 8.44
N ARG A 128 -12.69 -5.30 7.99
CA ARG A 128 -12.67 -6.14 6.80
C ARG A 128 -13.48 -5.45 5.69
N PRO A 129 -13.05 -5.54 4.42
CA PRO A 129 -13.81 -4.99 3.32
C PRO A 129 -15.12 -5.76 3.17
N ASP A 130 -16.23 -5.03 3.13
CA ASP A 130 -17.50 -5.61 2.70
C ASP A 130 -17.35 -6.11 1.26
N HIS A 131 -17.81 -7.32 0.99
CA HIS A 131 -17.83 -7.86 -0.36
C HIS A 131 -19.04 -7.29 -1.10
N PRO A 132 -18.85 -6.37 -2.08
CA PRO A 132 -19.97 -5.82 -2.81
C PRO A 132 -20.65 -6.96 -3.59
N ARG A 133 -21.99 -6.98 -3.63
CA ARG A 133 -22.75 -7.99 -4.37
C ARG A 133 -22.25 -8.08 -5.81
N THR A 134 -21.88 -9.29 -6.23
CA THR A 134 -21.50 -9.59 -7.61
C THR A 134 -22.72 -9.52 -8.52
N ALA A 135 -22.62 -8.77 -9.62
CA ALA A 135 -23.57 -8.91 -10.72
C ALA A 135 -23.20 -10.17 -11.52
N PRO A 136 -24.17 -10.99 -11.96
CA PRO A 136 -23.90 -12.17 -12.78
C PRO A 136 -23.09 -11.79 -14.03
N GLY A 137 -22.02 -12.55 -14.34
CA GLY A 137 -21.22 -12.37 -15.56
C GLY A 137 -20.15 -11.26 -15.51
N SER A 138 -19.68 -10.88 -14.32
CA SER A 138 -18.66 -9.83 -14.15
C SER A 138 -17.56 -10.27 -13.18
N ASP A 139 -17.06 -11.50 -13.32
CA ASP A 139 -16.09 -12.05 -12.38
C ASP A 139 -14.80 -11.24 -12.35
N VAL A 140 -14.24 -11.09 -11.14
CA VAL A 140 -12.94 -10.46 -10.95
C VAL A 140 -11.88 -11.49 -11.32
N VAL A 141 -11.07 -11.16 -12.31
CA VAL A 141 -9.98 -12.01 -12.79
C VAL A 141 -8.65 -11.43 -12.36
N GLU A 142 -7.65 -12.29 -12.17
CA GLU A 142 -6.27 -11.86 -12.00
C GLU A 142 -5.68 -11.58 -13.38
N LEU A 143 -4.94 -10.48 -13.51
CA LEU A 143 -4.32 -10.05 -14.76
C LEU A 143 -2.84 -10.41 -14.75
N GLY A 144 -2.38 -10.99 -15.86
CA GLY A 144 -1.01 -11.47 -16.07
C GLY A 144 -0.29 -10.76 -17.23
N PRO A 145 0.92 -11.23 -17.57
CA PRO A 145 1.71 -10.70 -18.68
C PRO A 145 0.99 -10.68 -20.04
N GLU A 146 0.07 -11.63 -20.26
CA GLU A 146 -0.77 -11.73 -21.45
C GLU A 146 -1.79 -10.60 -21.57
N ASP A 147 -2.19 -9.98 -20.45
CA ASP A 147 -3.18 -8.90 -20.42
C ASP A 147 -2.54 -7.52 -20.62
N VAL A 148 -1.20 -7.41 -20.59
CA VAL A 148 -0.47 -6.12 -20.65
C VAL A 148 -0.90 -5.23 -21.82
N PRO A 149 -1.12 -5.74 -23.05
CA PRO A 149 -1.64 -4.92 -24.14
C PRO A 149 -2.99 -4.25 -23.80
N GLU A 150 -3.94 -5.00 -23.24
CA GLU A 150 -5.26 -4.47 -22.84
C GLU A 150 -5.16 -3.53 -21.63
N MET A 151 -4.26 -3.82 -20.67
CA MET A 151 -4.00 -2.94 -19.53
C MET A 151 -3.48 -1.58 -20.00
N LEU A 152 -2.53 -1.57 -20.95
CA LEU A 152 -1.97 -0.34 -21.51
C LEU A 152 -3.03 0.46 -22.30
N GLU A 153 -3.88 -0.21 -23.07
CA GLU A 153 -4.99 0.45 -23.77
C GLU A 153 -5.98 1.10 -22.78
N LEU A 154 -6.34 0.39 -21.71
CA LEU A 154 -7.22 0.92 -20.68
C LEU A 154 -6.57 2.12 -19.95
N VAL A 155 -5.28 2.05 -19.63
CA VAL A 155 -4.50 3.16 -19.05
C VAL A 155 -4.52 4.37 -19.96
N GLU A 156 -4.26 4.20 -21.25
CA GLU A 156 -4.25 5.31 -22.22
C GLU A 156 -5.59 6.06 -22.23
N ARG A 157 -6.69 5.30 -22.15
CA ARG A 157 -8.06 5.85 -22.16
C ARG A 157 -8.50 6.48 -20.84
N THR A 158 -7.88 6.10 -19.72
CA THR A 158 -8.39 6.46 -18.37
C THR A 158 -7.42 7.26 -17.51
N GLN A 159 -6.14 7.27 -17.86
CA GLN A 159 -5.07 8.03 -17.21
C GLN A 159 -5.04 7.86 -15.67
N PRO A 160 -4.95 6.63 -15.12
CA PRO A 160 -4.97 6.37 -13.67
C PRO A 160 -3.69 6.80 -12.92
N GLY A 161 -2.76 7.43 -13.61
CA GLY A 161 -1.41 7.71 -13.13
C GLY A 161 -0.35 6.89 -13.88
N PRO A 162 0.93 6.97 -13.47
CA PRO A 162 2.02 6.31 -14.16
C PRO A 162 1.82 4.79 -14.21
N PHE A 163 1.80 4.26 -15.42
CA PHE A 163 1.77 2.82 -15.70
C PHE A 163 2.64 2.52 -16.93
N ARG A 164 3.46 1.49 -16.83
CA ARG A 164 4.49 1.06 -17.77
C ARG A 164 4.32 -0.43 -18.07
N PRO A 165 4.96 -0.96 -19.13
CA PRO A 165 4.78 -2.35 -19.52
C PRO A 165 5.05 -3.38 -18.41
N ARG A 166 5.97 -3.09 -17.48
CA ARG A 166 6.31 -3.98 -16.35
C ARG A 166 5.75 -3.50 -15.00
N THR A 167 4.90 -2.47 -14.96
CA THR A 167 4.27 -2.01 -13.70
C THR A 167 3.41 -3.09 -13.05
N HIS A 168 2.79 -3.95 -13.86
CA HIS A 168 2.00 -5.07 -13.36
C HIS A 168 2.81 -6.05 -12.50
N GLU A 169 4.13 -6.09 -12.66
CA GLU A 169 5.03 -6.96 -11.87
C GLU A 169 5.30 -6.44 -10.45
N LEU A 170 4.83 -5.24 -10.10
CA LEU A 170 4.98 -4.67 -8.76
C LEU A 170 4.07 -5.33 -7.71
N GLY A 171 3.09 -6.13 -8.14
CA GLY A 171 2.24 -6.91 -7.26
C GLY A 171 1.03 -7.47 -7.99
N THR A 172 -0.04 -7.78 -7.25
CA THR A 172 -1.27 -8.32 -7.84
C THR A 172 -2.01 -7.27 -8.65
N TYR A 173 -2.47 -7.63 -9.85
CA TYR A 173 -3.44 -6.86 -10.64
C TYR A 173 -4.72 -7.65 -10.86
N LEU A 174 -5.85 -6.98 -10.69
CA LEU A 174 -7.18 -7.54 -10.86
C LEU A 174 -7.93 -6.76 -11.95
N GLY A 175 -8.76 -7.47 -12.71
CA GLY A 175 -9.56 -6.92 -13.79
C GLY A 175 -11.01 -7.37 -13.72
N ILE A 176 -11.89 -6.61 -14.40
CA ILE A 176 -13.25 -7.02 -14.71
C ILE A 176 -13.42 -6.94 -16.23
N ARG A 177 -13.92 -8.03 -16.82
CA ARG A 177 -14.20 -8.13 -18.25
C ARG A 177 -15.70 -8.03 -18.54
N GLU A 178 -16.07 -7.36 -19.62
CA GLU A 178 -17.42 -7.38 -20.20
C GLU A 178 -17.31 -7.78 -21.67
N LYS A 179 -17.99 -8.87 -22.08
CA LYS A 179 -17.90 -9.43 -23.45
C LYS A 179 -16.43 -9.62 -23.90
N ASP A 180 -15.64 -10.23 -23.02
CA ASP A 180 -14.20 -10.48 -23.17
C ASP A 180 -13.29 -9.25 -23.26
N THR A 181 -13.81 -8.02 -23.15
CA THR A 181 -13.00 -6.79 -23.09
C THR A 181 -12.70 -6.38 -21.65
N LEU A 182 -11.45 -6.06 -21.33
CA LEU A 182 -11.07 -5.46 -20.04
C LEU A 182 -11.70 -4.06 -19.88
N VAL A 183 -12.66 -3.91 -18.97
CA VAL A 183 -13.38 -2.64 -18.76
C VAL A 183 -12.99 -1.91 -17.47
N ALA A 184 -12.35 -2.59 -16.52
CA ALA A 184 -11.86 -2.00 -15.29
C ALA A 184 -10.67 -2.81 -14.76
N MET A 185 -9.73 -2.13 -14.11
CA MET A 185 -8.64 -2.78 -13.39
C MET A 185 -8.21 -1.99 -12.16
N ALA A 186 -7.52 -2.66 -11.26
CA ALA A 186 -6.77 -2.09 -10.15
C ALA A 186 -5.61 -3.02 -9.83
N GLY A 187 -4.56 -2.52 -9.20
CA GLY A 187 -3.47 -3.38 -8.76
C GLY A 187 -2.70 -2.84 -7.57
N GLU A 188 -1.64 -3.54 -7.24
CA GLU A 188 -0.70 -3.17 -6.18
C GLU A 188 0.50 -2.40 -6.78
N ARG A 189 1.16 -1.56 -5.98
CA ARG A 189 2.28 -0.74 -6.49
C ARG A 189 3.44 -0.49 -5.53
N LEU A 190 3.25 0.26 -4.45
CA LEU A 190 4.26 0.45 -3.41
C LEU A 190 4.04 -0.56 -2.29
N ARG A 191 5.11 -1.04 -1.66
CA ARG A 191 5.05 -2.04 -0.58
C ARG A 191 6.05 -1.77 0.55
N PRO A 192 5.88 -0.66 1.31
CA PRO A 192 6.64 -0.40 2.53
C PRO A 192 6.47 -1.53 3.56
N PRO A 193 7.37 -1.67 4.55
CA PRO A 193 7.25 -2.71 5.58
C PRO A 193 5.88 -2.71 6.25
N GLY A 194 5.11 -3.80 6.12
CA GLY A 194 3.78 -3.96 6.71
C GLY A 194 2.61 -3.37 5.90
N TRP A 195 2.88 -2.74 4.75
CA TRP A 195 1.89 -2.03 3.95
C TRP A 195 1.94 -2.40 2.48
N THR A 196 0.78 -2.34 1.82
CA THR A 196 0.67 -2.50 0.36
C THR A 196 -0.25 -1.43 -0.21
N GLU A 197 0.23 -0.72 -1.23
CA GLU A 197 -0.50 0.34 -1.91
C GLU A 197 -1.47 -0.26 -2.93
N ILE A 198 -2.75 0.11 -2.85
CA ILE A 198 -3.70 -0.09 -3.94
C ILE A 198 -3.59 1.09 -4.90
N SER A 199 -3.43 0.78 -6.18
CA SER A 199 -3.17 1.74 -7.23
C SER A 199 -3.78 1.34 -8.58
N ALA A 200 -3.53 2.17 -9.59
CA ALA A 200 -3.95 1.96 -10.97
C ALA A 200 -5.46 1.66 -11.12
N VAL A 201 -6.28 2.21 -10.21
CA VAL A 201 -7.73 1.99 -10.21
C VAL A 201 -8.36 2.78 -11.35
N CYS A 202 -8.81 2.09 -12.39
CA CYS A 202 -9.53 2.72 -13.49
C CYS A 202 -10.71 1.90 -13.99
N THR A 203 -11.60 2.60 -14.68
CA THR A 203 -12.77 2.01 -15.32
C THR A 203 -13.04 2.78 -16.61
N ALA A 204 -13.20 2.04 -17.71
CA ALA A 204 -13.53 2.56 -19.02
C ALA A 204 -14.78 3.45 -18.93
N PRO A 205 -14.84 4.61 -19.63
CA PRO A 205 -15.93 5.57 -19.52
C PRO A 205 -17.33 4.95 -19.61
N GLU A 206 -17.54 4.04 -20.56
CA GLU A 206 -18.78 3.33 -20.84
C GLU A 206 -19.20 2.30 -19.76
N ALA A 207 -18.27 1.91 -18.90
CA ALA A 207 -18.48 0.94 -17.82
C ALA A 207 -18.55 1.59 -16.41
N ARG A 208 -18.48 2.93 -16.33
CA ARG A 208 -18.58 3.69 -15.07
C ARG A 208 -19.98 3.60 -14.44
N GLY A 209 -20.07 3.89 -13.15
CA GLY A 209 -21.34 3.89 -12.40
C GLY A 209 -21.87 2.50 -12.04
N ARG A 210 -21.14 1.43 -12.37
CA ARG A 210 -21.55 0.02 -12.15
C ARG A 210 -20.89 -0.65 -10.95
N GLY A 211 -20.10 0.08 -10.16
CA GLY A 211 -19.45 -0.43 -8.95
C GLY A 211 -18.14 -1.21 -9.16
N HIS A 212 -17.59 -1.22 -10.38
CA HIS A 212 -16.36 -1.97 -10.72
C HIS A 212 -15.15 -1.59 -9.85
N ALA A 213 -14.85 -0.29 -9.72
CA ALA A 213 -13.75 0.19 -8.88
C ALA A 213 -13.90 -0.25 -7.40
N ALA A 214 -15.11 -0.17 -6.84
CA ALA A 214 -15.38 -0.59 -5.46
C ALA A 214 -15.06 -2.08 -5.26
N ARG A 215 -15.47 -2.93 -6.21
CA ARG A 215 -15.25 -4.38 -6.17
C ARG A 215 -13.77 -4.73 -6.24
N LEU A 216 -13.04 -4.11 -7.17
CA LEU A 216 -11.61 -4.34 -7.36
C LEU A 216 -10.81 -3.90 -6.12
N VAL A 217 -11.11 -2.73 -5.57
CA VAL A 217 -10.45 -2.21 -4.36
C VAL A 217 -10.75 -3.08 -3.15
N CYS A 218 -12.00 -3.52 -2.94
CA CYS A 218 -12.33 -4.45 -1.85
C CYS A 218 -11.61 -5.80 -2.00
N ALA A 219 -11.52 -6.34 -3.22
CA ALA A 219 -10.83 -7.60 -3.49
C ALA A 219 -9.32 -7.50 -3.21
N LEU A 220 -8.67 -6.42 -3.65
CA LEU A 220 -7.27 -6.15 -3.32
C LEU A 220 -7.06 -5.93 -1.82
N ALA A 221 -7.91 -5.12 -1.17
CA ALA A 221 -7.82 -4.90 0.27
C ALA A 221 -7.94 -6.21 1.06
N ALA A 222 -8.83 -7.12 0.66
CA ALA A 222 -8.95 -8.44 1.27
C ALA A 222 -7.67 -9.26 1.10
N ARG A 223 -7.09 -9.31 -0.11
CA ARG A 223 -5.82 -10.02 -0.38
C ARG A 223 -4.65 -9.47 0.44
N VAL A 224 -4.53 -8.14 0.53
CA VAL A 224 -3.52 -7.46 1.35
C VAL A 224 -3.64 -7.85 2.83
N LEU A 225 -4.87 -7.80 3.37
CA LEU A 225 -5.13 -8.18 4.77
C LEU A 225 -4.87 -9.66 5.05
N ASP A 226 -5.15 -10.55 4.09
CA ASP A 226 -4.89 -11.99 4.23
C ASP A 226 -3.39 -12.30 4.27
N ARG A 227 -2.55 -11.46 3.64
CA ARG A 227 -1.09 -11.49 3.78
C ARG A 227 -0.57 -10.82 5.06
N ARG A 228 -1.46 -10.38 5.95
CA ARG A 228 -1.17 -9.64 7.19
C ARG A 228 -0.45 -8.30 6.94
N GLU A 229 -0.75 -7.67 5.80
CA GLU A 229 -0.33 -6.31 5.46
C GLU A 229 -1.53 -5.37 5.59
N ARG A 230 -1.26 -4.07 5.63
CA ARG A 230 -2.28 -3.02 5.69
C ARG A 230 -2.44 -2.33 4.33
N PRO A 231 -3.65 -2.22 3.77
CA PRO A 231 -3.88 -1.45 2.56
C PRO A 231 -3.72 0.05 2.80
N PHE A 232 -3.07 0.72 1.88
CA PHE A 232 -3.09 2.18 1.75
C PHE A 232 -3.23 2.59 0.29
N LEU A 233 -3.50 3.87 0.04
CA LEU A 233 -3.54 4.42 -1.31
C LEU A 233 -3.24 5.91 -1.31
N HIS A 234 -2.96 6.41 -2.50
CA HIS A 234 -2.88 7.84 -2.78
C HIS A 234 -3.98 8.23 -3.75
N VAL A 235 -4.54 9.43 -3.55
CA VAL A 235 -5.56 10.00 -4.43
C VAL A 235 -5.29 11.49 -4.61
N ALA A 236 -5.34 11.97 -5.85
CA ALA A 236 -5.22 13.39 -6.14
C ALA A 236 -6.37 14.17 -5.49
N GLU A 237 -6.09 15.34 -4.94
CA GLU A 237 -7.08 16.17 -4.23
C GLU A 237 -8.24 16.56 -5.16
N ALA A 238 -7.93 16.79 -6.44
CA ALA A 238 -8.91 17.10 -7.47
C ALA A 238 -9.84 15.92 -7.85
N ASN A 239 -9.47 14.67 -7.51
CA ASN A 239 -10.27 13.48 -7.84
C ASN A 239 -11.32 13.20 -6.75
N THR A 240 -12.29 14.10 -6.64
CA THR A 240 -13.37 14.05 -5.63
C THR A 240 -14.21 12.78 -5.73
N GLY A 241 -14.37 12.22 -6.93
CA GLY A 241 -15.08 10.96 -7.15
C GLY A 241 -14.37 9.75 -6.54
N ALA A 242 -13.05 9.65 -6.71
CA ALA A 242 -12.26 8.60 -6.08
C ALA A 242 -12.15 8.79 -4.56
N LEU A 243 -11.98 10.02 -4.09
CA LEU A 243 -12.01 10.36 -2.65
C LEU A 243 -13.31 9.85 -1.99
N ALA A 244 -14.47 10.23 -2.53
CA ALA A 244 -15.77 9.82 -2.02
C ALA A 244 -16.01 8.30 -2.12
N LEU A 245 -15.40 7.63 -3.11
CA LEU A 245 -15.39 6.17 -3.19
C LEU A 245 -14.59 5.58 -2.02
N TYR A 246 -13.33 5.98 -1.84
CA TYR A 246 -12.46 5.40 -0.84
C TYR A 246 -12.95 5.65 0.59
N GLU A 247 -13.46 6.84 0.90
CA GLU A 247 -14.07 7.16 2.19
C GLU A 247 -15.26 6.24 2.51
N ARG A 248 -16.13 5.98 1.51
CA ARG A 248 -17.28 5.08 1.63
C ARG A 248 -16.87 3.61 1.76
N LEU A 249 -15.76 3.21 1.14
CA LEU A 249 -15.18 1.88 1.34
C LEU A 249 -14.53 1.72 2.71
N GLY A 250 -14.33 2.82 3.46
CA GLY A 250 -13.82 2.80 4.82
C GLY A 250 -12.40 3.35 4.98
N PHE A 251 -11.70 3.68 3.89
CA PHE A 251 -10.39 4.33 3.98
C PHE A 251 -10.48 5.66 4.73
N ARG A 252 -9.44 5.98 5.50
CA ARG A 252 -9.32 7.23 6.26
C ARG A 252 -8.10 7.99 5.79
N THR A 253 -8.26 9.31 5.61
CA THR A 253 -7.13 10.20 5.34
C THR A 253 -6.14 10.12 6.50
N ARG A 254 -4.89 9.78 6.17
CA ARG A 254 -3.74 9.84 7.09
C ARG A 254 -3.07 11.20 7.02
N ALA A 255 -2.74 11.67 5.82
CA ALA A 255 -1.97 12.88 5.58
C ALA A 255 -2.30 13.51 4.22
N GLN A 256 -2.08 14.82 4.10
CA GLN A 256 -1.92 15.48 2.80
C GLN A 256 -0.53 15.16 2.26
N VAL A 257 -0.42 15.00 0.95
CA VAL A 257 0.83 14.68 0.25
C VAL A 257 0.91 15.49 -1.03
N THR A 258 2.13 15.70 -1.51
CA THR A 258 2.38 16.38 -2.78
C THR A 258 3.22 15.49 -3.67
N PHE A 259 2.80 15.29 -4.92
CA PHE A 259 3.57 14.61 -5.96
C PHE A 259 4.25 15.67 -6.82
N ARG A 260 5.58 15.59 -6.96
CA ARG A 260 6.37 16.61 -7.66
C ARG A 260 7.30 15.95 -8.67
N GLY A 261 7.38 16.54 -9.85
CA GLY A 261 8.33 16.14 -10.88
C GLY A 261 9.36 17.23 -11.10
N PHE A 262 10.64 16.90 -11.03
CA PHE A 262 11.73 17.85 -11.27
C PHE A 262 12.62 17.39 -12.43
N ARG A 263 12.85 18.24 -13.41
CA ARG A 263 13.74 17.98 -14.53
C ARG A 263 15.18 18.28 -14.12
N ILE A 264 16.03 17.28 -14.27
CA ILE A 264 17.47 17.37 -14.01
C ILE A 264 18.10 18.24 -15.10
N PRO A 265 18.91 19.25 -14.72
CA PRO A 265 19.59 20.13 -15.65
C PRO A 265 20.67 19.42 -16.47
#